data_AF-X1QXF7-F1
#
_entry.id   AF-X1QXF7-F1
#
_cell.length_a   1.000
_cell.length_b   1.000
_cell.length_c   1.000
_cell.angle_alpha   90.00
_cell.angle_beta   90.00
_cell.angle_gamma   90.00
#
_symmetry.space_group_name_H-M   'P 1'
#
loop_
_entity.id
_entity.type
_entity.pdbx_description
1 polymer ?
#
loop_
_entity_poly.entity_id
_entity_poly.type
_entity_poly.pdbx_seq_one_letter_code
_entity_poly.pdbx_strand_id
1 'polypeptide(L)'
;MSRSIALEHQDHARRLTRQATDEFGAFLSRPQWDWYTTHTFKAEYVSPKEADRHYFAWLNSLCLAARVRGHGRPFWFRGTEYQDRGTLHFHSLIGGVGDIRRLLFKDFWELHGFARVEQYEPGKGANFYVGKYLTKTAADIRFSHNLKNELSGR
;
A
#
# COMPACT_ATOMS: atom_id res chain seq x y z
N MET A 1 -26.77 -5.49 29.65
CA MET A 1 -27.14 -5.52 28.21
C MET A 1 -27.41 -6.96 27.80
N SER A 2 -28.51 -7.23 27.08
CA SER A 2 -28.84 -8.58 26.60
C SER A 2 -27.80 -9.07 25.58
N ARG A 3 -27.45 -10.36 25.63
CA ARG A 3 -26.54 -11.03 24.68
C ARG A 3 -26.96 -10.84 23.21
N SER A 4 -28.26 -10.68 22.95
CA SER A 4 -28.83 -10.44 21.62
C SER A 4 -28.41 -9.09 21.03
N ILE A 5 -28.44 -8.02 21.83
CA ILE A 5 -28.09 -6.66 21.40
C ILE A 5 -26.59 -6.57 21.09
N ALA A 6 -25.76 -7.24 21.87
CA ALA A 6 -24.32 -7.30 21.64
C ALA A 6 -23.96 -8.02 20.33
N LEU A 7 -24.68 -9.09 19.98
CA LEU A 7 -24.50 -9.82 18.72
C LEU A 7 -24.93 -8.97 17.51
N GLU A 8 -26.09 -8.31 17.58
CA GLU A 8 -26.57 -7.41 16.52
C GLU A 8 -25.61 -6.25 16.26
N HIS A 9 -25.07 -5.64 17.32
CA HIS A 9 -24.08 -4.57 17.20
C HIS A 9 -22.78 -5.06 16.54
N GLN A 10 -22.32 -6.26 16.87
CA GLN A 10 -21.13 -6.86 16.25
C GLN A 10 -21.35 -7.16 14.77
N ASP A 11 -22.51 -7.70 14.39
CA ASP A 11 -22.81 -8.01 12.99
C ASP A 11 -23.03 -6.74 12.16
N HIS A 12 -23.63 -5.71 12.72
CA HIS A 12 -23.74 -4.40 12.09
C HIS A 12 -22.35 -3.77 11.85
N ALA A 13 -21.48 -3.79 12.87
CA ALA A 13 -20.11 -3.27 12.74
C ALA A 13 -19.29 -4.03 11.69
N ARG A 14 -19.43 -5.37 11.62
CA ARG A 14 -18.80 -6.20 10.58
C ARG A 14 -19.28 -5.83 9.18
N ARG A 15 -20.59 -5.60 9.01
CA ARG A 15 -21.17 -5.19 7.72
C ARG A 15 -20.64 -3.85 7.26
N LEU A 16 -20.60 -2.85 8.16
CA LEU A 16 -20.05 -1.52 7.87
C LEU A 16 -18.55 -1.59 7.51
N THR A 17 -17.78 -2.38 8.25
CA THR A 17 -16.34 -2.59 7.98
C THR A 17 -16.12 -3.16 6.58
N ARG A 18 -16.93 -4.17 6.20
CA ARG A 18 -16.87 -4.77 4.87
C ARG A 18 -17.22 -3.76 3.79
N GLN A 19 -18.33 -3.04 3.94
CA GLN A 19 -18.76 -2.02 2.98
C GLN A 19 -17.69 -0.94 2.79
N ALA A 20 -17.12 -0.42 3.88
CA ALA A 20 -16.05 0.58 3.81
C ALA A 20 -14.79 0.05 3.10
N THR A 21 -14.44 -1.23 3.33
CA THR A 21 -13.31 -1.90 2.65
C THR A 21 -13.59 -2.04 1.15
N ASP A 22 -14.81 -2.44 0.78
CA ASP A 22 -15.23 -2.64 -0.61
C ASP A 22 -15.26 -1.30 -1.37
N GLU A 23 -15.84 -0.26 -0.78
CA GLU A 23 -15.91 1.10 -1.37
C GLU A 23 -14.52 1.71 -1.54
N PHE A 24 -13.65 1.55 -0.55
CA PHE A 24 -12.29 2.08 -0.64
C PHE A 24 -11.42 1.28 -1.62
N GLY A 25 -11.63 -0.04 -1.72
CA GLY A 25 -11.05 -0.86 -2.78
C GLY A 25 -11.49 -0.42 -4.18
N ALA A 26 -12.77 -0.07 -4.34
CA ALA A 26 -13.31 0.48 -5.60
C ALA A 26 -12.81 1.91 -5.89
N PHE A 27 -12.56 2.72 -4.86
CA PHE A 27 -11.88 4.01 -5.03
C PHE A 27 -10.44 3.81 -5.53
N LEU A 28 -9.70 2.89 -4.91
CA LEU A 28 -8.34 2.55 -5.31
C LEU A 28 -8.26 1.77 -6.63
N SER A 29 -9.37 1.28 -7.21
CA SER A 29 -9.32 0.66 -8.54
C SER A 29 -9.33 1.67 -9.70
N ARG A 30 -9.55 2.96 -9.42
CA ARG A 30 -9.66 4.00 -10.47
C ARG A 30 -8.32 4.32 -11.14
N PRO A 31 -7.20 4.50 -10.42
CA PRO A 31 -5.91 4.77 -11.05
C PRO A 31 -5.38 3.55 -11.82
N GLN A 32 -4.65 3.81 -12.90
CA GLN A 32 -3.91 2.75 -13.60
C GLN A 32 -2.62 2.42 -12.85
N TRP A 33 -2.69 1.46 -11.95
CA TRP A 33 -1.50 0.97 -11.25
C TRP A 33 -0.65 0.07 -12.14
N ASP A 34 0.67 0.20 -12.02
CA ASP A 34 1.64 -0.64 -12.70
C ASP A 34 2.11 -1.77 -11.78
N TRP A 35 2.40 -1.46 -10.51
CA TRP A 35 2.99 -2.38 -9.54
C TRP A 35 2.17 -2.50 -8.26
N TYR A 36 2.18 -3.72 -7.71
CA TYR A 36 1.86 -3.98 -6.32
C TYR A 36 3.15 -4.36 -5.59
N THR A 37 3.40 -3.72 -4.44
CA THR A 37 4.62 -3.99 -3.67
C THR A 37 4.32 -4.27 -2.23
N THR A 38 5.07 -5.21 -1.65
CA THR A 38 5.14 -5.39 -0.20
C THR A 38 6.57 -5.21 0.29
N HIS A 39 6.72 -4.65 1.49
CA HIS A 39 8.01 -4.35 2.08
C HIS A 39 7.98 -4.74 3.55
N THR A 40 8.72 -5.79 3.91
CA THR A 40 8.88 -6.27 5.29
C THR A 40 10.28 -5.91 5.77
N PHE A 41 10.41 -5.40 7.00
CA PHE A 41 11.72 -5.26 7.64
C PHE A 41 12.20 -6.60 8.20
N LYS A 42 13.50 -6.88 8.13
CA LYS A 42 14.09 -8.08 8.77
C LYS A 42 14.31 -7.93 10.28
N ALA A 43 14.42 -6.70 10.76
CA ALA A 43 14.60 -6.42 12.18
C ALA A 43 13.28 -6.61 12.94
N GLU A 44 13.39 -7.11 14.18
CA GLU A 44 12.22 -7.32 15.05
C GLU A 44 11.51 -6.01 15.36
N TYR A 45 12.27 -4.92 15.52
CA TYR A 45 11.75 -3.58 15.69
C TYR A 45 12.46 -2.59 14.76
N VAL A 46 11.68 -1.74 14.10
CA VAL A 46 12.14 -0.54 13.41
C VAL A 46 11.18 0.58 13.81
N SER A 47 11.70 1.74 14.22
CA SER A 47 10.82 2.84 14.56
C SER A 47 10.02 3.31 13.33
N PRO A 48 8.76 3.80 13.47
CA PRO A 48 7.98 4.27 12.33
C PRO A 48 8.71 5.34 11.48
N LYS A 49 9.48 6.21 12.14
CA LYS A 49 10.28 7.25 11.49
C LYS A 49 11.41 6.67 10.62
N GLU A 50 12.12 5.66 11.11
CA GLU A 50 13.17 4.99 10.33
C GLU A 50 12.58 4.17 9.20
N ALA A 51 11.47 3.47 9.45
CA ALA A 51 10.77 2.70 8.43
C ALA A 51 10.30 3.60 7.27
N ASP A 52 9.74 4.77 7.57
CA ASP A 52 9.41 5.79 6.58
C ASP A 52 10.65 6.25 5.80
N ARG A 53 11.76 6.54 6.48
CA ARG A 53 12.99 6.97 5.83
C ARG A 53 13.47 5.94 4.79
N HIS A 54 13.47 4.65 5.15
CA HIS A 54 13.87 3.58 4.24
C HIS A 54 12.92 3.44 3.06
N TYR A 55 11.61 3.49 3.30
CA TYR A 55 10.60 3.46 2.24
C TYR A 55 10.76 4.63 1.26
N PHE A 56 10.95 5.85 1.76
CA PHE A 56 11.12 7.02 0.90
C PHE A 56 12.47 7.04 0.17
N ALA A 57 13.54 6.48 0.75
CA ALA A 57 14.80 6.29 0.03
C ALA A 57 14.64 5.33 -1.16
N TRP A 58 13.94 4.23 -0.96
CA TRP A 58 13.59 3.29 -2.02
C TRP A 58 12.72 3.95 -3.10
N LEU A 59 11.67 4.68 -2.69
CA LEU A 59 10.77 5.38 -3.62
C LEU A 59 11.48 6.50 -4.40
N ASN A 60 12.38 7.24 -3.76
CA ASN A 60 13.18 8.27 -4.43
C ASN A 60 14.09 7.67 -5.50
N SER A 61 14.65 6.48 -5.25
CA SER A 61 15.40 5.73 -6.26
C SER A 61 14.50 5.35 -7.45
N LEU A 62 13.23 5.02 -7.21
CA LEU A 62 12.24 4.73 -8.26
C LEU A 62 11.88 5.99 -9.06
N CYS A 63 11.75 7.13 -8.39
CA CYS A 63 11.52 8.42 -9.05
C CYS A 63 12.70 8.80 -9.95
N LEU A 64 13.93 8.53 -9.52
CA LEU A 64 15.13 8.73 -10.34
C LEU A 64 15.11 7.81 -11.56
N ALA A 65 14.82 6.52 -11.38
CA ALA A 65 14.74 5.58 -12.50
C ALA A 65 13.64 5.97 -13.51
N ALA A 66 12.47 6.38 -13.02
CA ALA A 66 11.38 6.87 -13.85
C ALA A 66 11.81 8.08 -14.69
N ARG A 67 12.45 9.07 -14.05
CA ARG A 67 13.00 10.24 -14.74
C ARG A 67 14.02 9.85 -15.82
N VAL A 68 14.94 8.94 -15.52
CA VAL A 68 15.98 8.48 -16.47
C VAL A 68 15.36 7.73 -17.65
N ARG A 69 14.25 7.02 -17.44
CA ARG A 69 13.49 6.33 -18.51
C ARG A 69 12.55 7.23 -19.28
N GLY A 70 12.46 8.52 -18.95
CA GLY A 70 11.54 9.47 -19.60
C GLY A 70 10.09 9.38 -19.11
N HIS A 71 9.84 8.64 -18.02
CA HIS A 71 8.53 8.59 -17.36
C HIS A 71 8.31 9.84 -16.51
N GLY A 72 7.04 10.17 -16.25
CA GLY A 72 6.67 11.19 -15.27
C GLY A 72 7.03 10.78 -13.83
N ARG A 73 6.74 11.65 -12.86
CA ARG A 73 6.91 11.29 -11.44
C ARG A 73 5.90 10.18 -11.09
N PRO A 74 6.33 9.04 -10.53
CA PRO A 74 5.41 7.99 -10.09
C PRO A 74 4.37 8.52 -9.10
N PHE A 75 3.16 7.99 -9.17
CA PHE A 75 2.13 8.19 -8.15
C PHE A 75 1.97 6.90 -7.34
N TRP A 76 1.55 7.02 -6.09
CA TRP A 76 1.52 5.88 -5.19
C TRP A 76 0.51 6.02 -4.06
N PHE A 77 0.10 4.87 -3.56
CA PHE A 77 -0.64 4.66 -2.32
C PHE A 77 0.14 3.68 -1.44
N ARG A 78 0.17 3.90 -0.13
CA ARG A 78 0.79 3.01 0.86
C ARG A 78 -0.10 2.85 2.09
N GLY A 79 -0.30 1.60 2.50
CA GLY A 79 -0.79 1.25 3.84
C GLY A 79 0.33 0.65 4.69
N THR A 80 0.35 1.00 5.98
CA THR A 80 1.27 0.42 6.97
C THR A 80 0.53 -0.60 7.83
N GLU A 81 1.13 -1.78 7.98
CA GLU A 81 0.69 -2.85 8.85
C GLU A 81 1.73 -3.07 9.96
N TYR A 82 1.25 -3.07 11.21
CA TYR A 82 2.02 -3.56 12.35
C TYR A 82 1.76 -5.05 12.47
N GLN A 83 2.81 -5.87 12.29
CA GLN A 83 2.73 -7.29 12.62
C GLN A 83 2.87 -7.50 14.13
N ASP A 84 2.31 -8.59 14.66
CA ASP A 84 2.27 -8.89 16.11
C ASP A 84 3.64 -8.89 16.81
N ARG A 85 4.74 -8.99 16.05
CA ARG A 85 6.13 -8.96 16.54
C ARG A 85 6.76 -7.57 16.55
N GLY A 86 6.02 -6.51 16.21
CA GLY A 86 6.55 -5.14 16.07
C GLY A 86 7.21 -4.87 14.70
N THR A 87 7.26 -5.88 13.82
CA THR A 87 7.77 -5.74 12.46
C THR A 87 6.81 -4.91 11.62
N LEU A 88 7.30 -3.77 11.15
CA LEU A 88 6.57 -2.93 10.21
C LEU A 88 6.53 -3.59 8.82
N HIS A 89 5.36 -3.54 8.22
CA HIS A 89 5.13 -4.06 6.88
C HIS A 89 4.37 -3.01 6.06
N PHE A 90 4.84 -2.73 4.85
CA PHE A 90 4.15 -1.81 3.95
C PHE A 90 3.53 -2.57 2.79
N HIS A 91 2.33 -2.17 2.41
CA HIS A 91 1.73 -2.49 1.13
C HIS A 91 1.64 -1.22 0.29
N SER A 92 1.94 -1.30 -0.99
CA SER A 92 1.83 -0.14 -1.87
C SER A 92 1.32 -0.51 -3.25
N LEU A 93 0.61 0.45 -3.83
CA LEU A 93 0.27 0.48 -5.24
C LEU A 93 1.04 1.63 -5.87
N ILE A 94 1.67 1.39 -7.01
CA ILE A 94 2.52 2.37 -7.69
C ILE A 94 2.17 2.39 -9.17
N GLY A 95 2.01 3.58 -9.73
CA GLY A 95 1.80 3.81 -11.16
C GLY A 95 2.73 4.87 -11.72
N GLY A 96 2.80 4.95 -13.04
CA GLY A 96 3.72 5.84 -13.77
C GLY A 96 5.16 5.31 -13.79
N VAL A 97 5.34 3.99 -13.71
CA VAL A 97 6.65 3.32 -13.71
C VAL A 97 6.87 2.42 -14.93
N GLY A 98 5.80 2.11 -15.68
CA GLY A 98 5.89 1.48 -16.99
C GLY A 98 6.77 0.22 -17.01
N ASP A 99 7.80 0.25 -17.86
CA ASP A 99 8.70 -0.88 -18.13
C ASP A 99 9.94 -0.96 -17.23
N ILE A 100 10.00 -0.17 -16.16
CA ILE A 100 11.11 -0.22 -15.21
C ILE A 100 11.25 -1.66 -14.66
N ARG A 101 12.48 -2.16 -14.57
CA ARG A 101 12.75 -3.52 -14.11
C ARG A 101 12.46 -3.67 -12.61
N ARG A 102 11.33 -4.29 -12.27
CA ARG A 102 10.88 -4.59 -10.90
C ARG A 102 11.93 -5.28 -10.02
N LEU A 103 12.69 -6.23 -10.59
CA LEU A 103 13.68 -7.01 -9.84
C LEU A 103 14.76 -6.12 -9.20
N LEU A 104 15.19 -5.07 -9.88
CA LEU A 104 16.16 -4.11 -9.33
C LEU A 104 15.64 -3.47 -8.03
N PHE A 105 14.35 -3.15 -8.00
CA PHE A 105 13.72 -2.51 -6.84
C PHE A 105 13.42 -3.49 -5.72
N LYS A 106 13.19 -4.77 -6.05
CA LYS A 106 13.21 -5.82 -5.04
C LYS A 106 14.59 -5.88 -4.37
N ASP A 107 15.66 -5.91 -5.17
CA ASP A 107 17.04 -6.04 -4.67
C ASP A 107 17.46 -4.83 -3.81
N PHE A 108 17.04 -3.61 -4.17
CA PHE A 108 17.29 -2.42 -3.35
C PHE A 108 16.68 -2.52 -1.95
N TRP A 109 15.57 -3.23 -1.77
CA TRP A 109 14.97 -3.40 -0.45
C TRP A 109 15.66 -4.48 0.40
N GLU A 110 16.43 -5.39 -0.21
CA GLU A 110 17.09 -6.49 0.52
C GLU A 110 18.08 -6.02 1.58
N LEU A 111 18.56 -4.77 1.46
CA LEU A 111 19.35 -4.10 2.48
C LEU A 111 18.60 -3.97 3.82
N HIS A 112 17.27 -3.83 3.78
CA HIS A 112 16.41 -3.54 4.93
C HIS A 112 15.49 -4.72 5.31
N GLY A 113 15.19 -5.60 4.37
CA GLY A 113 14.42 -6.81 4.63
C GLY A 113 13.96 -7.51 3.36
N PHE A 114 12.68 -7.85 3.26
CA PHE A 114 12.15 -8.62 2.15
C PHE A 114 11.11 -7.79 1.39
N ALA A 115 11.20 -7.78 0.06
CA ALA A 115 10.21 -7.12 -0.78
C ALA A 115 9.61 -8.07 -1.81
N ARG A 116 8.35 -7.82 -2.14
CA ARG A 116 7.75 -8.25 -3.40
C ARG A 116 7.49 -7.01 -4.23
N VAL A 117 7.90 -7.05 -5.49
CA VAL A 117 7.61 -5.99 -6.47
C VAL A 117 7.03 -6.70 -7.69
N GLU A 118 5.70 -6.78 -7.70
CA GLU A 118 4.94 -7.56 -8.67
C GLU A 118 4.23 -6.62 -9.65
N GLN A 119 3.93 -7.13 -10.84
CA GLN A 119 3.04 -6.42 -11.74
C GLN A 119 1.66 -6.34 -11.10
N TYR A 120 1.05 -5.16 -11.15
CA TYR A 120 -0.32 -5.00 -10.72
C TYR A 120 -1.24 -5.69 -11.72
N GLU A 121 -2.10 -6.57 -11.20
CA GLU A 121 -3.15 -7.23 -11.96
C GLU A 121 -4.49 -6.86 -11.32
N PRO A 122 -5.32 -6.03 -11.97
CA PRO A 122 -6.60 -5.57 -11.42
C PRO A 122 -7.52 -6.72 -10.96
N GLY A 123 -7.46 -7.87 -11.65
CA GLY A 123 -8.25 -9.06 -11.34
C GLY A 123 -7.81 -9.85 -10.11
N LYS A 124 -6.62 -9.57 -9.54
CA LYS A 124 -6.09 -10.26 -8.35
C LYS A 124 -6.45 -9.57 -7.03
N GLY A 125 -7.16 -8.44 -7.08
CA GLY A 125 -7.76 -7.79 -5.90
C GLY A 125 -6.77 -7.09 -4.96
N ALA A 126 -5.56 -6.74 -5.42
CA ALA A 126 -4.57 -6.05 -4.60
C ALA A 126 -5.10 -4.71 -4.05
N ASN A 127 -5.93 -3.99 -4.79
CA ASN A 127 -6.67 -2.80 -4.35
C ASN A 127 -7.61 -3.06 -3.16
N PHE A 128 -8.35 -4.18 -3.17
CA PHE A 128 -9.21 -4.58 -2.05
C PHE A 128 -8.39 -5.07 -0.86
N TYR A 129 -7.26 -5.72 -1.12
CA TYR A 129 -6.36 -6.17 -0.07
C TYR A 129 -5.78 -4.99 0.71
N VAL A 130 -5.29 -3.95 0.02
CA VAL A 130 -4.83 -2.74 0.69
C VAL A 130 -5.97 -1.92 1.29
N GLY A 131 -7.19 -2.07 0.76
CA GLY A 131 -8.37 -1.42 1.33
C GLY A 131 -8.70 -1.87 2.76
N LYS A 132 -8.26 -3.08 3.16
CA LYS A 132 -8.40 -3.58 4.53
C LYS A 132 -7.69 -2.70 5.57
N TYR A 133 -6.71 -1.89 5.16
CA TYR A 133 -6.02 -0.97 6.07
C TYR A 133 -6.88 0.20 6.51
N LEU A 134 -7.97 0.53 5.81
CA LEU A 134 -8.87 1.60 6.25
C LEU A 134 -9.52 1.31 7.60
N THR A 135 -9.76 0.04 7.90
CA THR A 135 -10.55 -0.39 9.06
C THR A 135 -9.70 -0.97 10.19
N LYS A 136 -8.37 -1.07 10.00
CA LYS A 136 -7.44 -1.47 11.06
C LYS A 136 -7.10 -0.27 11.93
N THR A 137 -7.32 -0.39 13.23
CA THR A 137 -7.10 0.66 14.26
C THR A 137 -5.66 1.18 14.33
N ALA A 138 -4.68 0.43 13.83
CA ALA A 138 -3.26 0.79 13.83
C ALA A 138 -2.68 1.09 12.43
N ALA A 139 -3.52 1.27 11.40
CA ALA A 139 -3.00 1.53 10.06
C ALA A 139 -2.62 3.00 9.84
N ASP A 140 -1.47 3.22 9.20
CA ASP A 140 -1.06 4.53 8.64
C ASP A 140 -1.20 4.48 7.12
N ILE A 141 -2.08 5.31 6.56
CA ILE A 141 -2.33 5.42 5.13
C ILE A 141 -1.67 6.70 4.61
N ARG A 142 -0.87 6.56 3.55
CA ARG A 142 -0.25 7.69 2.85
C ARG A 142 -0.37 7.52 1.34
N PHE A 143 -0.37 8.63 0.62
CA PHE A 143 -0.41 8.64 -0.83
C PHE A 143 0.27 9.88 -1.38
N SER A 144 0.68 9.81 -2.64
CA SER A 144 1.37 10.91 -3.31
C SER A 144 0.42 12.06 -3.66
N HIS A 145 0.93 13.29 -3.68
CA HIS A 145 0.12 14.45 -4.05
C HIS A 145 -0.41 14.38 -5.49
N ASN A 146 0.34 13.77 -6.41
CA ASN A 146 -0.06 13.59 -7.81
C ASN A 146 -1.08 12.47 -8.02
N LEU A 147 -1.36 11.61 -7.03
CA LEU A 147 -2.41 10.58 -7.13
C LEU A 147 -3.78 11.18 -7.44
N LYS A 148 -4.05 12.40 -6.95
CA LYS A 148 -5.31 13.11 -7.20
C LYS A 148 -5.63 13.27 -8.70
N ASN A 149 -4.61 13.39 -9.54
CA ASN A 149 -4.78 13.57 -10.98
C ASN A 149 -5.36 12.30 -11.61
N GLU A 150 -4.86 11.14 -11.19
CA GLU A 150 -5.30 9.81 -11.62
C GLU A 150 -6.70 9.46 -11.10
N LEU A 151 -7.08 10.01 -9.94
CA LEU A 151 -8.40 9.82 -9.35
C LEU A 151 -9.48 10.71 -10.00
N SER A 152 -9.06 11.79 -10.68
CA SER A 152 -9.96 12.78 -11.30
C SER A 152 -10.31 12.49 -12.76
N GLY A 153 -9.75 11.42 -13.35
CA GLY A 153 -10.12 10.95 -14.70
C GLY A 153 -9.77 11.94 -15.82
N ARG A 154 -8.58 12.54 -15.79
CA ARG A 154 -8.06 13.29 -16.93
C ARG A 154 -7.48 12.37 -17.99
#